data_AF-A0A932PLC9-F1
#
_entry.id   AF-A0A932PLC9-F1
#
_cell.length_a   1.000
_cell.length_b   1.000
_cell.length_c   1.000
_cell.angle_alpha   90.00
_cell.angle_beta   90.00
_cell.angle_gamma   90.00
#
_symmetry.space_group_name_H-M   'P 1'
#
loop_
_entity.id
_entity.type
_entity.pdbx_description
1 polymer ?
#
loop_
_entity_poly.entity_id
_entity_poly.type
_entity_poly.pdbx_seq_one_letter_code
_entity_poly.pdbx_strand_id
1 'polypeptide(L)'
;MTEDKKGQEALKDYADGWMQERKGTDAPGFLKLVIPIISLSGVAYLVFQMYGDVQHATRGKFVEQFNLVSKTSPVLMYVVAGLVLIYAAVVSVFAFRKPHED
;
A
#
# COMPACT_ATOMS: atom_id res chain seq x y z
N MET A 1 -35.05 -8.16 -24.28
CA MET A 1 -34.39 -6.94 -23.77
C MET A 1 -34.55 -6.75 -22.25
N THR A 2 -34.95 -7.77 -21.50
CA THR A 2 -35.19 -7.71 -20.04
C THR A 2 -34.17 -8.50 -19.21
N GLU A 3 -33.32 -9.32 -19.84
CA GLU A 3 -32.31 -10.13 -19.14
C GLU A 3 -30.98 -9.39 -18.93
N ASP A 4 -30.55 -8.53 -19.86
CA ASP A 4 -29.29 -7.77 -19.74
C ASP A 4 -29.27 -6.82 -18.52
N LYS A 5 -30.42 -6.25 -18.15
CA LYS A 5 -30.51 -5.34 -17.00
C LYS A 5 -30.36 -6.05 -15.65
N LYS A 6 -30.79 -7.32 -15.55
CA LYS A 6 -30.66 -8.10 -14.31
C LYS A 6 -29.22 -8.51 -13.99
N GLY A 7 -28.37 -8.64 -15.02
CA GLY A 7 -26.94 -8.92 -14.84
C GLY A 7 -26.15 -7.72 -14.34
N GLN A 8 -26.53 -6.51 -14.76
CA GLN A 8 -25.86 -5.26 -14.37
C GLN A 8 -26.15 -4.84 -12.92
N GLU A 9 -27.36 -5.08 -12.37
CA GLU A 9 -27.67 -4.77 -10.96
C GLU A 9 -26.88 -5.62 -9.93
N ALA A 10 -26.28 -6.73 -10.36
CA ALA A 10 -25.43 -7.57 -9.52
C ALA A 10 -23.96 -7.16 -9.51
N LEU A 11 -23.58 -6.19 -10.35
CA LEU A 11 -22.21 -5.73 -10.53
C LEU A 11 -22.09 -4.30 -10.01
N LYS A 12 -21.12 -4.10 -9.14
CA LYS A 12 -20.77 -2.82 -8.56
C LYS A 12 -19.67 -2.19 -9.41
N ASP A 13 -19.96 -1.05 -10.02
CA ASP A 13 -19.02 -0.34 -10.88
C ASP A 13 -18.31 0.77 -10.09
N TYR A 14 -17.00 0.84 -10.25
CA TYR A 14 -16.14 1.80 -9.57
C TYR A 14 -15.48 2.80 -10.52
N ALA A 15 -15.52 2.58 -11.84
CA ALA A 15 -14.74 3.36 -12.79
C ALA A 15 -15.31 3.29 -14.22
N ASP A 16 -16.59 3.62 -14.40
CA ASP A 16 -17.22 3.73 -15.73
C ASP A 16 -16.95 2.50 -16.62
N GLY A 17 -17.17 1.31 -16.02
CA GLY A 17 -16.96 0.02 -16.65
C GLY A 17 -15.55 -0.57 -16.54
N TRP A 18 -14.54 0.19 -16.09
CA TRP A 18 -13.15 -0.31 -15.97
C TRP A 18 -12.92 -1.20 -14.75
N MET A 19 -13.69 -1.02 -13.70
CA MET A 19 -13.60 -1.83 -12.48
C MET A 19 -15.00 -2.22 -12.03
N GLN A 20 -15.32 -3.50 -12.17
CA GLN A 20 -16.61 -4.07 -11.79
C GLN A 20 -16.40 -5.21 -10.79
N GLU A 21 -17.22 -5.26 -9.73
CA GLU A 21 -17.17 -6.30 -8.71
C GLU A 21 -18.53 -6.96 -8.52
N ARG A 22 -18.55 -8.30 -8.37
CA ARG A 22 -19.79 -9.02 -8.09
C ARG A 22 -20.24 -8.75 -6.65
N LYS A 23 -21.52 -8.40 -6.48
CA LYS A 23 -22.14 -8.23 -5.17
C LYS A 23 -21.90 -9.45 -4.27
N GLY A 24 -21.44 -9.22 -3.04
CA GLY A 24 -21.14 -10.27 -2.06
C GLY A 24 -19.75 -10.91 -2.20
N THR A 25 -18.90 -10.45 -3.12
CA THR A 25 -17.48 -10.87 -3.23
C THR A 25 -16.50 -9.87 -2.60
N ASP A 26 -17.04 -8.87 -1.90
CA ASP A 26 -16.29 -7.84 -1.20
C ASP A 26 -15.31 -8.47 -0.20
N ALA A 27 -14.07 -7.99 -0.16
CA ALA A 27 -13.04 -8.55 0.70
C ALA A 27 -13.48 -8.48 2.18
N PRO A 28 -13.32 -9.57 2.96
CA PRO A 28 -13.63 -9.56 4.39
C PRO A 28 -12.92 -8.42 5.12
N GLY A 29 -13.59 -7.78 6.08
CA GLY A 29 -13.06 -6.59 6.76
C GLY A 29 -11.69 -6.81 7.42
N PHE A 30 -11.42 -8.00 7.95
CA PHE A 30 -10.12 -8.35 8.53
C PHE A 30 -9.00 -8.41 7.48
N LEU A 31 -9.30 -8.83 6.24
CA LEU A 31 -8.34 -8.80 5.13
C LEU A 31 -8.05 -7.36 4.69
N LYS A 32 -9.04 -6.46 4.77
CA LYS A 32 -8.82 -5.03 4.48
C LYS A 32 -7.87 -4.37 5.50
N LEU A 33 -7.80 -4.86 6.74
CA LEU A 33 -6.83 -4.36 7.75
C LEU A 33 -5.37 -4.66 7.37
N VAL A 34 -5.12 -5.64 6.50
CA VAL A 34 -3.78 -5.95 6.01
C VAL A 34 -3.17 -4.74 5.29
N ILE A 35 -3.99 -3.92 4.63
CA ILE A 35 -3.55 -2.72 3.90
C ILE A 35 -2.80 -1.75 4.84
N PRO A 36 -3.41 -1.17 5.88
CA PRO A 36 -2.68 -0.27 6.77
C PRO A 36 -1.57 -0.98 7.54
N ILE A 37 -1.74 -2.24 7.95
CA ILE A 37 -0.73 -2.96 8.73
C ILE A 37 0.56 -3.17 7.93
N ILE A 38 0.46 -3.71 6.70
CA ILE A 38 1.65 -3.95 5.87
C ILE A 38 2.26 -2.61 5.45
N SER A 39 1.45 -1.63 5.06
CA SER A 39 1.96 -0.33 4.64
C SER A 39 2.73 0.38 5.77
N LEU A 40 2.17 0.44 6.98
CA LEU A 40 2.85 1.03 8.13
C LEU A 40 4.10 0.26 8.52
N SER A 41 4.07 -1.08 8.45
CA SER A 41 5.24 -1.92 8.73
C SER A 41 6.35 -1.69 7.70
N GLY A 42 5.99 -1.55 6.42
CA GLY A 42 6.93 -1.23 5.35
C GLY A 42 7.55 0.16 5.50
N VAL A 43 6.75 1.17 5.86
CA VAL A 43 7.24 2.52 6.15
C VAL A 43 8.19 2.51 7.34
N ALA A 44 7.81 1.83 8.44
CA ALA A 44 8.68 1.67 9.59
C ALA A 44 10.00 1.00 9.20
N TYR A 45 9.96 -0.07 8.40
CA TYR A 45 11.16 -0.72 7.88
C TYR A 45 12.05 0.24 7.09
N LEU A 46 11.49 1.01 6.14
CA LEU A 46 12.25 1.98 5.35
C LEU A 46 12.93 3.05 6.20
N VAL A 47 12.25 3.49 7.27
CA VAL A 47 12.79 4.51 8.19
C VAL A 47 13.86 3.91 9.11
N PHE A 48 13.60 2.77 9.75
CA PHE A 48 14.56 2.17 10.67
C PHE A 48 15.78 1.60 9.96
N GLN A 49 15.63 1.13 8.73
CA GLN A 49 16.70 0.52 7.93
C GLN A 49 17.24 1.48 6.85
N MET A 50 17.09 2.80 7.00
CA MET A 50 17.54 3.76 5.97
C MET A 50 19.03 3.70 5.65
N TYR A 51 19.85 3.22 6.59
CA TYR A 51 21.29 3.01 6.43
C TYR A 51 21.64 1.54 6.21
N GLY A 52 20.65 0.65 6.11
CA GLY A 52 20.84 -0.79 6.14
C GLY A 52 21.28 -1.32 7.50
N ASP A 53 21.78 -2.55 7.50
CA ASP A 53 22.08 -3.33 8.71
C ASP A 53 23.44 -2.96 9.35
N VAL A 54 23.59 -1.70 9.74
CA VAL A 54 24.81 -1.15 10.34
C VAL A 54 25.08 -1.68 11.75
N GLN A 55 24.06 -2.19 12.44
CA GLN A 55 24.19 -2.73 13.80
C GLN A 55 24.58 -4.22 13.83
N HIS A 56 24.74 -4.87 12.68
CA HIS A 56 25.11 -6.28 12.65
C HIS A 56 26.53 -6.52 13.15
N ALA A 57 26.71 -7.47 14.08
CA ALA A 57 27.97 -7.75 14.75
C ALA A 57 29.15 -8.02 13.79
N THR A 58 28.88 -8.65 12.64
CA THR A 58 29.91 -9.06 11.67
C THR A 58 29.99 -8.20 10.41
N ARG A 59 28.85 -7.69 9.89
CA ARG A 59 28.78 -7.00 8.60
C ARG A 59 28.51 -5.50 8.70
N GLY A 60 28.13 -5.00 9.89
CA GLY A 60 27.74 -3.61 10.08
C GLY A 60 28.79 -2.61 9.61
N LYS A 61 30.06 -2.87 9.94
CA LYS A 61 31.19 -2.02 9.51
C LYS A 61 31.33 -1.92 7.99
N PHE A 62 31.06 -2.99 7.24
CA PHE A 62 31.13 -2.94 5.77
C PHE A 62 29.98 -2.11 5.19
N VAL A 63 28.79 -2.19 5.80
CA VAL A 63 27.64 -1.37 5.42
C VAL A 63 27.90 0.12 5.70
N GLU A 64 28.48 0.44 6.85
CA GLU A 64 28.90 1.81 7.18
C GLU A 64 29.92 2.35 6.18
N GLN A 65 30.97 1.57 5.87
CA GLN A 65 31.98 1.94 4.88
C GLN A 65 31.37 2.15 3.49
N PHE A 66 30.45 1.28 3.08
CA PHE A 66 29.73 1.42 1.83
C PHE A 66 28.92 2.72 1.79
N ASN A 67 28.18 3.05 2.86
CA ASN A 67 27.38 4.28 2.95
C ASN A 67 28.25 5.55 2.84
N LEU A 68 29.45 5.53 3.42
CA LEU A 68 30.39 6.66 3.34
C LEU A 68 30.84 6.94 1.89
N VAL A 69 31.06 5.91 1.08
CA VAL A 69 31.54 6.06 -0.29
C VAL A 69 30.41 6.28 -1.30
N SER A 70 29.24 5.68 -1.07
CA SER A 70 28.08 5.78 -1.96
C SER A 70 27.24 7.05 -1.73
N LYS A 71 27.53 7.80 -0.67
CA LYS A 71 26.77 8.99 -0.25
C LYS A 71 25.29 8.68 -0.04
N THR A 72 25.00 7.65 0.76
CA THR A 72 23.64 7.29 1.15
C THR A 72 22.85 8.53 1.58
N SER A 73 21.64 8.69 1.03
CA SER A 73 20.78 9.85 1.27
C SER A 73 19.54 9.46 2.08
N PRO A 74 19.51 9.76 3.39
CA PRO A 74 18.33 9.58 4.25
C PRO A 74 17.12 10.35 3.74
N VAL A 75 17.35 11.51 3.13
CA VAL A 75 16.30 12.38 2.60
C VAL A 75 15.51 11.67 1.51
N LEU A 76 16.19 10.96 0.59
CA LEU A 76 15.52 10.18 -0.44
C LEU A 76 14.62 9.10 0.17
N MET A 77 15.11 8.41 1.22
CA MET A 77 14.34 7.38 1.91
C MET A 77 13.09 7.95 2.60
N TYR A 78 13.19 9.13 3.22
CA TYR A 78 12.00 9.80 3.80
C TYR A 78 10.99 10.21 2.73
N VAL A 79 11.44 10.69 1.57
CA VAL A 79 10.54 11.02 0.45
C VAL A 79 9.80 9.77 -0.02
N VAL A 80 10.52 8.66 -0.24
CA VAL A 80 9.92 7.38 -0.65
C VAL A 80 8.93 6.88 0.41
N ALA A 81 9.30 6.91 1.70
CA ALA A 81 8.43 6.54 2.80
C ALA A 81 7.16 7.40 2.85
N GLY A 82 7.28 8.71 2.60
CA GLY A 82 6.14 9.63 2.47
C GLY A 82 5.21 9.27 1.32
N LEU A 83 5.75 8.95 0.14
CA LEU A 83 4.95 8.50 -1.01
C LEU A 83 4.20 7.20 -0.70
N VAL A 84 4.84 6.25 0.00
CA VAL A 84 4.19 5.01 0.43
C VAL A 84 3.06 5.30 1.42
N LEU A 85 3.25 6.22 2.37
CA LEU A 85 2.18 6.64 3.30
C LEU A 85 0.99 7.26 2.56
N ILE A 86 1.23 8.14 1.58
CA ILE A 86 0.17 8.75 0.78
C ILE A 86 -0.60 7.67 0.02
N TYR A 87 0.10 6.77 -0.66
CA TYR A 87 -0.51 5.65 -1.36
C TYR A 87 -1.34 4.77 -0.43
N ALA A 88 -0.79 4.42 0.73
CA ALA A 88 -1.48 3.61 1.74
C ALA A 88 -2.75 4.28 2.26
N ALA A 89 -2.71 5.60 2.46
CA ALA A 89 -3.87 6.38 2.89
C ALA A 89 -4.97 6.38 1.82
N VAL A 90 -4.62 6.62 0.56
CA VAL A 90 -5.56 6.59 -0.58
C VAL A 90 -6.21 5.22 -0.72
N VAL A 91 -5.40 4.15 -0.70
CA VAL A 91 -5.91 2.77 -0.84
C VAL A 91 -6.75 2.37 0.37
N SER A 92 -6.37 2.76 1.59
CA SER A 92 -7.17 2.49 2.78
C SER A 92 -8.52 3.19 2.68
N VAL A 93 -8.54 4.48 2.32
CA VAL A 93 -9.81 5.20 2.12
C VAL A 93 -10.65 4.48 1.07
N PHE A 94 -10.08 4.11 -0.08
CA PHE A 94 -10.81 3.37 -1.12
C PHE A 94 -11.39 2.03 -0.61
N ALA A 95 -10.59 1.23 0.10
CA ALA A 95 -11.00 -0.08 0.58
C ALA A 95 -12.13 -0.05 1.63
N PHE A 96 -12.15 1.00 2.46
CA PHE A 96 -13.13 1.17 3.54
C PHE A 96 -14.29 2.11 3.19
N ARG A 97 -14.18 2.90 2.12
CA ARG A 97 -15.27 3.79 1.68
C ARG A 97 -16.40 2.94 1.11
N LYS A 98 -17.62 3.22 1.56
CA LYS A 98 -18.81 2.63 0.93
C LYS A 98 -18.92 3.17 -0.50
N PRO A 99 -19.30 2.34 -1.47
CA PRO A 99 -19.70 2.83 -2.79
C PRO A 99 -20.81 3.87 -2.61
N HIS A 100 -20.80 4.92 -3.43
CA HIS A 100 -22.00 5.74 -3.56
C HIS A 100 -23.08 4.87 -4.21
N GLU A 101 -24.20 4.70 -3.50
CA GLU A 101 -25.43 4.20 -4.10
C GLU A 101 -26.04 5.40 -4.84
N ASP A 102 -25.84 5.46 -6.16
CA ASP A 102 -26.71 6.22 -7.07
C ASP A 102 -27.86 5.31 -7.54
#